data_AF-A0A3S9HJC5-F1
#
_entry.id   AF-A0A3S9HJC5-F1
#
_cell.length_a   1.000
_cell.length_b   1.000
_cell.length_c   1.000
_cell.angle_alpha   90.00
_cell.angle_beta   90.00
_cell.angle_gamma   90.00
#
_symmetry.space_group_name_H-M   'P 1'
#
loop_
_entity.id
_entity.type
_entity.pdbx_description
1 polymer ?
#
loop_
_entity_poly.entity_id
_entity_poly.type
_entity_poly.pdbx_seq_one_letter_code
_entity_poly.pdbx_strand_id
1 'polypeptide(L)'
;MTDSFVSPVLFAVFGAFATKFLELAELHKLPKSQRPDLKDWLYWFSFFIMPVLGGGLAFMYVSSDIVLKPVLAVNIGISAPLILRAMAVNNPFQPKEIITEPDA
;
A
#
# COMPACT_ATOMS: atom_id res chain seq x y z
N MET A 1 25.36 12.29 9.48
CA MET A 1 24.02 12.88 9.70
C MET A 1 22.93 12.21 8.85
N THR A 2 23.27 11.31 7.92
CA THR A 2 22.32 10.56 7.08
C THR A 2 21.73 9.31 7.77
N ASP A 3 22.44 8.69 8.70
CA ASP A 3 21.99 7.42 9.35
C ASP A 3 20.68 7.57 10.15
N SER A 4 20.40 8.77 10.67
CA SER A 4 19.22 9.05 11.51
C SER A 4 17.89 9.03 10.73
N PHE A 5 17.91 9.40 9.44
CA PHE A 5 16.70 9.44 8.60
C PHE A 5 16.49 8.15 7.81
N VAL A 6 17.58 7.52 7.37
CA VAL A 6 17.52 6.32 6.54
C VAL A 6 16.94 5.15 7.32
N SER A 7 17.28 5.02 8.60
CA SER A 7 16.85 3.88 9.41
C SER A 7 15.32 3.82 9.60
N PRO A 8 14.63 4.88 10.05
CA PRO A 8 13.17 4.87 10.19
C PRO A 8 12.43 4.64 8.86
N VAL A 9 12.88 5.29 7.78
CA VAL A 9 12.23 5.14 6.46
C VAL A 9 12.33 3.69 5.97
N LEU A 10 13.49 3.05 6.10
CA LEU A 10 13.67 1.65 5.74
C LEU A 10 12.81 0.71 6.61
N PHE A 11 12.69 0.97 7.91
CA PHE A 11 11.79 0.21 8.78
C PHE A 11 10.32 0.32 8.33
N ALA A 12 9.89 1.50 7.91
CA ALA A 12 8.55 1.69 7.35
C ALA A 12 8.37 0.94 6.02
N VAL A 13 9.31 1.05 5.09
CA VAL A 13 9.28 0.30 3.82
C VAL A 13 9.20 -1.20 4.08
N PHE A 14 10.01 -1.73 5.01
CA PHE A 14 10.00 -3.14 5.36
C PHE A 14 8.68 -3.57 5.99
N GLY A 15 8.12 -2.79 6.92
CA GLY A 15 6.79 -3.03 7.49
C GLY A 15 5.70 -3.06 6.42
N ALA A 16 5.77 -2.16 5.45
CA ALA A 16 4.84 -2.12 4.33
C ALA A 16 5.00 -3.35 3.41
N PHE A 17 6.22 -3.76 3.08
CA PHE A 17 6.48 -4.99 2.32
C PHE A 17 6.01 -6.25 3.05
N ALA A 18 6.09 -6.29 4.38
CA ALA A 18 5.60 -7.43 5.15
C ALA A 18 4.11 -7.72 4.86
N THR A 19 3.30 -6.67 4.69
CA THR A 19 1.89 -6.82 4.29
C THR A 19 1.74 -7.42 2.89
N LYS A 20 2.58 -7.00 1.94
CA LYS A 20 2.60 -7.53 0.57
C LYS A 20 3.08 -8.96 0.48
N PHE A 21 4.08 -9.33 1.28
CA PHE A 21 4.50 -10.72 1.38
C PHE A 21 3.44 -11.60 2.03
N LEU A 22 2.68 -11.08 3.00
CA LEU A 22 1.55 -11.81 3.57
C LEU A 22 0.47 -12.03 2.52
N GLU A 23 0.05 -11.00 1.78
CA GLU A 23 -0.89 -11.12 0.65
C GLU A 23 -0.42 -12.17 -0.37
N LEU A 24 0.86 -12.12 -0.75
CA LEU A 24 1.47 -13.08 -1.69
C LEU A 24 1.48 -14.50 -1.13
N ALA A 25 1.83 -14.66 0.15
CA ALA A 25 1.81 -15.95 0.82
C ALA A 25 0.40 -16.53 0.85
N GLU A 26 -0.65 -15.71 0.97
CA GLU A 26 -2.03 -16.19 0.99
C GLU A 26 -2.59 -16.59 -0.37
N LEU A 27 -1.93 -16.26 -1.49
CA LEU A 27 -2.40 -16.64 -2.83
C LEU A 27 -2.55 -18.16 -3.01
N HIS A 28 -1.80 -18.97 -2.26
CA HIS A 28 -1.94 -20.43 -2.33
C HIS A 28 -3.32 -20.92 -1.87
N LYS A 29 -4.00 -20.15 -0.99
CA LYS A 29 -5.33 -20.47 -0.47
C LYS A 29 -6.43 -20.24 -1.51
N LEU A 30 -6.17 -19.44 -2.54
CA LEU A 30 -7.14 -19.13 -3.60
C LEU A 30 -7.16 -20.22 -4.68
N PRO A 31 -8.33 -20.52 -5.28
CA PRO A 31 -8.42 -21.39 -6.45
C PRO A 31 -7.68 -20.76 -7.64
N LYS A 32 -7.10 -21.59 -8.52
CA LYS A 32 -6.20 -21.14 -9.61
C LYS A 32 -6.81 -20.07 -10.51
N SER A 33 -8.13 -20.10 -10.74
CA SER A 33 -8.85 -19.13 -11.57
C SER A 33 -9.01 -17.74 -10.96
N GLN A 34 -8.83 -17.59 -9.64
CA GLN A 34 -8.95 -16.31 -8.93
C GLN A 34 -7.59 -15.71 -8.56
N ARG A 35 -6.48 -16.40 -8.86
CA ARG A 35 -5.14 -15.91 -8.57
C ARG A 35 -4.77 -14.82 -9.59
N PRO A 36 -4.11 -13.74 -9.14
CA PRO A 36 -3.56 -12.75 -10.08
C PRO A 36 -2.54 -13.41 -11.01
N ASP A 37 -2.43 -12.89 -12.22
CA ASP A 37 -1.39 -13.32 -13.14
C ASP A 37 -0.03 -12.77 -12.68
N LEU A 38 0.85 -13.65 -12.25
CA LEU A 38 2.20 -13.28 -11.80
C LEU A 38 3.10 -12.80 -12.95
N LYS A 39 2.66 -12.89 -14.21
CA LYS A 39 3.35 -12.29 -15.36
C LYS A 39 2.87 -10.87 -15.65
N ASP A 40 1.78 -10.43 -15.03
CA ASP A 40 1.26 -9.08 -15.23
C ASP A 40 2.18 -8.06 -14.56
N TRP A 41 2.75 -7.16 -15.36
CA TRP A 41 3.60 -6.09 -14.86
C TRP A 41 2.84 -5.13 -13.93
N LEU A 42 1.55 -4.91 -14.16
CA LEU A 42 0.74 -4.01 -13.33
C LEU A 42 0.56 -4.55 -11.90
N TYR A 43 0.48 -5.88 -11.76
CA TYR A 43 0.48 -6.54 -10.45
C TYR A 43 1.76 -6.21 -9.67
N TRP A 44 2.92 -6.37 -10.31
CA TRP A 44 4.21 -6.06 -9.69
C TRP A 44 4.39 -4.58 -9.41
N PHE A 45 3.92 -3.71 -10.31
CA PHE A 45 3.93 -2.27 -10.09
C PHE A 45 3.18 -1.91 -8.80
N SER A 46 1.96 -2.43 -8.62
CA SER A 46 1.16 -2.23 -7.40
C SER A 46 1.83 -2.84 -6.15
N PHE A 47 2.47 -4.00 -6.31
CA PHE A 47 3.20 -4.67 -5.25
C PHE A 47 4.36 -3.84 -4.68
N PHE A 48 5.10 -3.13 -5.54
CA PHE A 48 6.23 -2.28 -5.14
C PHE A 48 5.84 -0.85 -4.76
N ILE A 49 4.87 -0.25 -5.45
CA ILE A 49 4.50 1.15 -5.21
C ILE A 49 3.89 1.35 -3.82
N MET A 50 3.07 0.39 -3.35
CA MET A 50 2.40 0.49 -2.06
C MET A 50 3.40 0.55 -0.90
N PRO A 51 4.42 -0.33 -0.81
CA PRO A 51 5.49 -0.19 0.17
C PRO A 51 6.29 1.12 0.07
N VAL A 52 6.55 1.59 -1.14
CA VAL A 52 7.22 2.89 -1.35
C VAL A 52 6.39 4.03 -0.79
N LEU A 53 5.06 4.01 -0.94
CA LEU A 53 4.18 5.00 -0.32
C LEU A 53 4.22 4.95 1.22
N GLY A 54 4.35 3.76 1.81
CA GLY A 54 4.55 3.61 3.26
C GLY A 54 5.87 4.25 3.75
N GLY A 55 6.96 4.02 3.02
CA GLY A 55 8.23 4.69 3.25
C GLY A 55 8.18 6.20 3.03
N GLY A 56 7.49 6.63 1.98
CA GLY A 56 7.27 8.03 1.65
C GLY A 56 6.56 8.78 2.76
N LEU A 57 5.55 8.17 3.39
CA LEU A 57 4.89 8.77 4.55
C LEU A 57 5.87 8.91 5.72
N ALA A 58 6.61 7.86 6.07
CA ALA A 58 7.63 7.94 7.13
C ALA A 58 8.68 9.02 6.82
N PHE A 59 9.09 9.18 5.56
CA PHE A 59 10.01 10.23 5.13
C PHE A 59 9.43 11.64 5.38
N MET A 60 8.13 11.86 5.15
CA MET A 60 7.47 13.13 5.50
C MET A 60 7.52 13.42 7.00
N TYR A 61 7.31 12.40 7.85
CA TYR A 61 7.43 12.55 9.30
C TYR A 61 8.84 13.01 9.70
N VAL A 62 9.87 12.29 9.24
CA VAL A 62 11.24 12.65 9.65
C VAL A 62 11.68 13.97 9.02
N SER A 63 11.24 14.30 7.80
CA SER A 63 11.48 15.62 7.18
C SER A 63 10.79 16.77 7.90
N SER A 64 9.83 16.47 8.78
CA SER A 64 9.16 17.43 9.65
C SER A 64 9.77 17.45 11.07
N ASP A 65 11.03 17.02 11.19
CA ASP A 65 11.78 16.92 12.45
C ASP A 65 11.14 15.99 13.51
N ILE A 66 10.25 15.08 13.09
CA ILE A 66 9.63 14.10 13.99
C ILE A 66 10.58 12.91 14.17
N VAL A 67 11.00 12.68 15.42
CA VAL A 67 11.84 11.53 15.78
C VAL A 67 10.99 10.26 15.83
N LEU A 68 11.11 9.43 14.80
CA LEU A 68 10.45 8.13 14.75
C LEU A 68 11.30 7.02 15.38
N LYS A 69 10.76 6.37 16.41
CA LYS A 69 11.30 5.10 16.90
C LYS A 69 11.04 3.99 15.86
N PRO A 70 11.91 2.95 15.76
CA PRO A 70 11.75 1.88 14.78
C PRO A 70 10.38 1.21 14.80
N VAL A 71 9.84 0.92 15.99
CA VAL A 71 8.51 0.30 16.14
C VAL A 71 7.41 1.18 15.54
N LEU A 72 7.48 2.50 15.74
CA LEU A 72 6.51 3.43 15.17
C LEU A 72 6.64 3.49 13.64
N ALA A 73 7.86 3.52 13.13
CA ALA A 73 8.11 3.50 11.69
C ALA A 73 7.52 2.25 11.01
N VAL A 74 7.69 1.06 11.61
CA VAL A 74 7.06 -0.17 11.11
C VAL A 74 5.53 -0.06 11.11
N ASN A 75 4.92 0.46 12.18
CA ASN A 75 3.46 0.64 12.26
C ASN A 75 2.94 1.62 11.19
N ILE A 76 3.67 2.71 10.94
CA ILE A 76 3.38 3.65 9.84
C ILE A 76 3.44 2.91 8.51
N GLY A 77 4.51 2.15 8.27
CA GLY A 77 4.68 1.35 7.05
C GLY A 77 3.54 0.38 6.78
N ILE A 78 3.11 -0.38 7.80
CA ILE A 78 2.01 -1.35 7.69
C ILE A 78 0.68 -0.65 7.37
N SER A 79 0.38 0.46 8.05
CA SER A 79 -0.93 1.11 7.98
C SER A 79 -1.09 2.06 6.80
N ALA A 80 -0.03 2.77 6.40
CA ALA A 80 -0.11 3.84 5.41
C ALA A 80 -0.69 3.40 4.05
N PRO A 81 -0.25 2.30 3.41
CA PRO A 81 -0.82 1.88 2.13
C PRO A 81 -2.31 1.50 2.25
N LEU A 82 -2.71 0.91 3.39
CA LEU A 82 -4.10 0.55 3.65
C LEU A 82 -4.99 1.78 3.82
N ILE A 83 -4.51 2.79 4.54
CA ILE A 83 -5.20 4.08 4.71
C ILE A 83 -5.34 4.77 3.35
N LEU A 84 -4.26 4.87 2.56
CA LEU A 84 -4.30 5.47 1.23
C LEU A 84 -5.30 4.75 0.31
N ARG A 85 -5.33 3.41 0.34
CA ARG A 85 -6.32 2.61 -0.41
C ARG A 85 -7.74 2.90 0.07
N ALA A 86 -7.98 2.93 1.38
CA ALA A 86 -9.29 3.22 1.93
C ALA A 86 -9.79 4.62 1.53
N MET A 87 -8.91 5.61 1.49
CA MET A 87 -9.25 6.95 0.99
C MET A 87 -9.56 6.95 -0.51
N ALA A 88 -8.79 6.22 -1.33
CA ALA A 88 -9.02 6.13 -2.77
C ALA A 88 -10.35 5.45 -3.14
N VAL A 89 -10.77 4.44 -2.37
CA VAL A 89 -12.05 3.74 -2.59
C VAL A 89 -13.26 4.62 -2.27
N ASN A 90 -13.13 5.54 -1.30
CA ASN A 90 -14.18 6.48 -0.92
C ASN A 90 -14.25 7.72 -1.83
N ASN A 91 -13.79 7.62 -3.08
CA ASN A 91 -13.83 8.73 -4.02
C ASN A 91 -15.30 9.08 -4.38
N PRO A 92 -15.79 10.31 -4.10
CA PRO A 92 -17.17 10.71 -4.38
C PRO A 92 -17.49 10.84 -5.88
N PHE A 93 -16.50 10.76 -6.78
CA PHE A 93 -16.68 10.89 -8.23
C PHE A 93 -17.04 9.55 -8.92
N GLN A 94 -17.75 8.64 -8.25
CA GLN A 94 -18.20 7.41 -8.90
C GLN A 94 -19.10 7.76 -10.10
N PRO A 95 -18.86 7.20 -11.30
CA PRO A 95 -19.75 7.38 -12.44
C PRO A 95 -21.15 6.92 -12.06
N LYS A 96 -22.13 7.82 -12.14
CA LYS A 96 -23.53 7.48 -11.93
C LYS A 96 -23.92 6.41 -12.94
N GLU A 97 -24.32 5.22 -12.46
CA GLU A 97 -24.91 4.19 -13.31
C GLU A 97 -26.08 4.82 -14.09
N ILE A 98 -25.95 4.91 -15.41
CA ILE A 98 -27.05 5.30 -16.28
C ILE A 98 -27.91 4.05 -16.42
N ILE A 99 -28.93 3.94 -15.57
CA ILE A 99 -29.97 2.93 -15.73
C ILE A 99 -30.78 3.35 -16.95
N THR A 100 -30.47 2.80 -18.13
CA THR A 100 -31.40 2.82 -19.26
C THR A 100 -32.57 1.92 -18.91
N GLU A 101 -33.78 2.49 -18.90
CA GLU A 101 -35.02 1.72 -18.87
C GLU A 101 -34.98 0.68 -19.99
N PRO A 102 -35.39 -0.58 -19.74
CA PRO A 102 -35.52 -1.56 -20.81
C PRO A 102 -36.59 -1.05 -21.77
N ASP A 103 -36.21 -0.87 -23.03
CA ASP A 103 -37.06 -0.39 -24.12
C ASP A 103 -38.44 -1.09 -24.08
N ALA A 104 -39.49 -0.30 -23.86
CA ALA A 104 -40.90 -0.73 -23.75
C ALA A 104 -41.53 -1.08 -25.09
#